data_AF-C3Z3I4-F1
#
_entry.id   AF-C3Z3I4-F1
#
_cell.length_a   1.000
_cell.length_b   1.000
_cell.length_c   1.000
_cell.angle_alpha   90.00
_cell.angle_beta   90.00
_cell.angle_gamma   90.00
#
_symmetry.space_group_name_H-M   'P 1'
#
loop_
_entity.id
_entity.type
_entity.pdbx_description
1 polymer ?
#
loop_
_entity_poly.entity_id
_entity_poly.type
_entity_poly.pdbx_seq_one_letter_code
_entity_poly.pdbx_strand_id
1 'polypeptide(L)' 'PCQNGATCHDGLNNYTCTCVAGWEGAHCDIETDECSSNPCKNGATCHDGLDNYTCAC' A
#
# COMPACT_ATOMS: atom_id res chain seq x y z
N PRO A 1 -13.71 10.41 0.02
CA PRO A 1 -12.76 10.53 -1.12
C PRO A 1 -11.50 9.71 -0.86
N CYS A 2 -10.72 10.03 0.17
CA CYS A 2 -9.59 9.21 0.63
C CYS A 2 -10.06 8.12 1.60
N GLN A 3 -9.43 6.94 1.57
CA GLN A 3 -9.75 5.75 2.35
C GLN A 3 -8.62 5.38 3.32
N ASN A 4 -8.84 4.36 4.15
CA ASN A 4 -7.81 3.69 4.97
C ASN A 4 -6.95 4.61 5.87
N GLY A 5 -7.56 5.68 6.40
CA GLY A 5 -6.86 6.61 7.30
C GLY A 5 -5.97 7.62 6.58
N ALA A 6 -6.03 7.70 5.25
CA ALA A 6 -5.31 8.69 4.46
C ALA A 6 -5.73 10.12 4.77
N THR A 7 -4.79 11.06 4.62
CA THR A 7 -5.05 12.49 4.81
C THR A 7 -5.53 13.11 3.50
N CYS A 8 -6.66 13.79 3.55
CA CYS A 8 -7.21 14.52 2.40
C CYS A 8 -6.67 15.96 2.39
N HIS A 9 -6.09 16.36 1.27
CA HIS A 9 -5.66 17.72 1.01
C HIS A 9 -6.59 18.34 -0.04
N ASP A 10 -7.35 19.34 0.37
CA ASP A 10 -8.25 20.07 -0.51
C ASP A 10 -7.47 21.12 -1.32
N GLY A 11 -7.71 21.15 -2.63
CA GLY A 11 -7.09 22.07 -3.57
C GLY A 11 -8.13 22.90 -4.34
N LEU A 12 -7.68 23.84 -5.16
CA LEU A 12 -8.58 24.63 -6.02
C LEU A 12 -9.18 23.73 -7.11
N ASN A 13 -10.41 23.24 -6.89
CA ASN A 13 -11.18 22.32 -7.74
C ASN A 13 -10.65 20.88 -7.85
N ASN A 14 -9.76 20.46 -6.97
CA ASN A 14 -9.35 19.07 -6.85
C ASN A 14 -9.07 18.72 -5.39
N TYR A 15 -8.89 17.44 -5.10
CA TYR A 15 -8.30 16.99 -3.85
C TYR A 15 -7.17 16.02 -4.16
N THR A 16 -6.20 15.94 -3.27
CA THR A 16 -5.17 14.90 -3.27
C THR A 16 -5.21 14.15 -1.96
N CYS A 17 -4.91 12.85 -2.02
CA CYS A 17 -4.82 12.00 -0.85
C CYS A 17 -3.36 11.69 -0.56
N THR A 18 -2.93 11.90 0.68
CA THR A 18 -1.67 11.39 1.19
C THR A 18 -1.94 10.09 1.91
N CYS A 19 -1.53 8.99 1.28
CA CYS A 19 -1.74 7.64 1.78
C CYS A 19 -0.85 7.35 2.98
N VAL A 20 -1.38 6.54 3.89
CA VAL A 20 -0.57 5.93 4.95
C VAL A 20 0.26 4.78 4.33
N ALA A 21 1.32 4.37 5.04
CA ALA A 21 2.17 3.29 4.57
C ALA A 21 1.36 1.99 4.37
N GLY A 22 1.71 1.20 3.36
CA GLY A 22 0.94 0.02 2.91
C GLY A 22 -0.29 0.32 2.02
N TRP A 23 -0.59 1.59 1.69
CA TRP A 23 -1.66 1.93 0.76
C TRP A 23 -1.19 2.84 -0.38
N GLU A 24 -1.78 2.64 -1.55
CA GLU A 24 -1.54 3.40 -2.76
C GLU A 24 -2.84 3.68 -3.55
N GLY A 25 -2.69 4.34 -4.69
CA GLY A 25 -3.82 4.78 -5.53
C GLY A 25 -4.29 6.20 -5.20
N ALA A 26 -5.12 6.76 -6.09
CA ALA A 26 -5.61 8.14 -5.98
C ALA A 26 -6.47 8.38 -4.71
N HIS A 27 -7.07 7.31 -4.18
CA HIS A 27 -7.91 7.35 -2.99
C HIS A 27 -7.30 6.58 -1.81
N CYS A 28 -6.07 6.08 -1.93
CA CYS A 28 -5.44 5.21 -0.92
C CYS A 28 -6.29 3.97 -0.61
N ASP A 29 -6.90 3.43 -1.66
CA ASP A 29 -7.84 2.32 -1.65
C ASP A 29 -7.24 1.01 -2.18
N ILE A 30 -6.01 1.07 -2.69
CA ILE A 30 -5.25 -0.07 -3.18
C ILE A 30 -4.22 -0.40 -2.11
N GLU A 31 -4.23 -1.64 -1.64
CA GLU A 31 -3.21 -2.14 -0.73
C GLU A 31 -1.93 -2.42 -1.54
N THR A 32 -0.79 -2.00 -1.00
CA THR A 32 0.50 -2.10 -1.68
C THR A 32 0.99 -3.54 -1.64
N ASP A 33 1.15 -4.19 -2.80
CA ASP A 33 1.71 -5.55 -2.85
C ASP A 33 3.23 -5.52 -2.61
N GLU A 34 3.68 -5.78 -1.38
CA GLU A 34 5.11 -5.85 -1.04
C GLU A 34 5.79 -7.10 -1.60
N CYS A 35 5.01 -8.13 -1.95
CA CYS A 35 5.49 -9.34 -2.58
C CYS A 35 5.79 -9.18 -4.08
N SER A 36 5.27 -8.13 -4.73
CA SER A 36 5.45 -7.85 -6.17
C SER A 36 6.93 -7.84 -6.61
N SER A 37 7.82 -7.39 -5.72
CA SER A 37 9.27 -7.32 -5.96
C SER A 37 10.01 -8.66 -5.76
N ASN A 38 9.29 -9.72 -5.38
CA ASN A 38 9.84 -11.02 -4.97
C ASN A 38 10.96 -10.89 -3.91
N PRO A 39 10.66 -10.32 -2.73
CA PRO A 39 11.67 -10.06 -1.72
C PRO A 39 12.19 -11.34 -1.05
N CYS A 40 11.34 -12.37 -0.93
CA CYS A 40 11.68 -13.65 -0.31
C CYS A 40 12.77 -14.41 -1.08
N LYS A 41 13.70 -15.04 -0.34
CA LYS A 41 14.85 -15.77 -0.89
C LYS A 41 14.70 -17.28 -0.71
N ASN A 42 15.55 -18.03 -1.42
CA ASN A 42 15.65 -19.50 -1.30
C ASN A 42 14.35 -20.25 -1.64
N GLY A 43 13.51 -19.68 -2.50
CA GLY A 43 12.23 -20.29 -2.89
C GLY A 43 11.13 -20.19 -1.84
N ALA A 44 11.31 -19.38 -0.79
CA ALA A 44 10.27 -19.12 0.21
C ALA A 44 9.04 -18.44 -0.44
N THR A 45 7.86 -18.84 0.02
CA THR A 45 6.58 -18.24 -0.38
C THR A 45 6.43 -16.88 0.29
N CYS A 46 6.15 -15.84 -0.50
CA CYS A 46 5.86 -14.51 0.02
C CYS A 46 4.38 -14.41 0.39
N HIS A 47 4.13 -13.89 1.59
CA HIS A 47 2.80 -13.54 2.08
C HIS A 47 2.77 -12.05 2.30
N ASP A 48 1.94 -11.42 1.49
CA ASP A 48 1.68 -9.99 1.48
C ASP A 48 0.92 -9.55 2.75
N GLY A 49 1.08 -8.28 3.14
CA GLY A 49 0.45 -7.76 4.34
C GLY A 49 0.64 -6.25 4.49
N LEU A 50 -0.20 -5.62 5.29
CA LEU A 50 -0.24 -4.16 5.29
C LEU A 50 1.10 -3.51 5.74
N ASP A 51 1.77 -2.82 4.81
CA ASP A 51 3.10 -2.20 5.03
C ASP A 51 4.19 -3.21 5.45
N ASN A 52 3.96 -4.51 5.20
CA ASN A 52 4.88 -5.57 5.57
C ASN A 52 4.63 -6.88 4.82
N TYR A 53 5.68 -7.58 4.45
CA TYR A 53 5.57 -8.95 3.95
C TYR A 53 6.18 -9.95 4.94
N THR A 54 5.70 -11.19 4.87
CA THR A 54 6.30 -12.33 5.57
C THR A 54 6.71 -13.41 4.57
N CYS A 55 7.79 -14.13 4.87
CA CYS A 55 8.26 -15.23 4.03
C CYS A 55 8.08 -16.55 4.78
N ALA A 56 7.37 -17.50 4.17
CA ALA A 56 7.23 -18.87 4.67
C ALA A 56 8.12 -19.82 3.86
N CYS A 57 8.85 -20.69 4.54
CA CYS A 57 9.73 -21.70 3.93
C CYS A 57 9.01 -23.00 3.57
#